data_AF-A0A8C6YR29-F1
#
_entry.id   AF-A0A8C6YR29-F1
#
_cell.length_a   1.000
_cell.length_b   1.000
_cell.length_c   1.000
_cell.angle_alpha   90.00
_cell.angle_beta   90.00
_cell.angle_gamma   90.00
#
_symmetry.space_group_name_H-M   'P 1'
#
loop_
_entity.id
_entity.type
_entity.pdbx_description
1 polymer ?
#
loop_
_entity_poly.entity_id
_entity_poly.type
_entity_poly.pdbx_seq_one_letter_code
_entity_poly.pdbx_strand_id
1 'polypeptide(L)'
;MSELILNPVVDYRTRWSGVRPRHLQGAVPFAAILKILAGKVVVGHAISNDFKALRYFHPPALTRDTSRMPLLNRKGGFPENVAVSLKRLVKQLLNRDIQVGKSGHSSVEDARATMELYKVVEAEWEQQLEAGRKTPRFRMEKAPVWEQGGWWPWGFASCSPGGALRAPGIPHRHPQTPVASLDIPKAFCPSQPPTRSNFGIKD
;
A
#
# COMPACT_ATOMS: atom_id res chain seq x y z
N MET A 1 8.16 -12.90 28.45
CA MET A 1 6.80 -12.99 27.89
C MET A 1 6.15 -11.64 28.11
N SER A 2 5.89 -10.87 27.05
CA SER A 2 5.32 -9.53 27.17
C SER A 2 3.93 -9.62 27.79
N GLU A 3 3.76 -9.05 28.99
CA GLU A 3 2.46 -8.81 29.61
C GLU A 3 1.60 -8.01 28.64
N LEU A 4 0.68 -8.71 27.97
CA LEU A 4 -0.49 -8.04 27.42
C LEU A 4 -1.30 -7.62 28.64
N ILE A 5 -1.23 -6.34 29.01
CA ILE A 5 -2.11 -5.75 30.01
C ILE A 5 -3.55 -5.99 29.50
N LEU A 6 -4.21 -7.02 30.04
CA LEU A 6 -5.63 -7.28 29.82
C LEU A 6 -6.40 -6.27 30.66
N ASN A 7 -6.59 -5.08 30.11
CA ASN A 7 -7.47 -4.10 30.71
C ASN A 7 -8.91 -4.66 30.71
N PRO A 8 -9.62 -4.62 31.85
CA PRO A 8 -11.00 -5.07 31.90
C PRO A 8 -11.88 -4.17 31.02
N VAL A 9 -12.81 -4.79 30.29
CA VAL A 9 -13.79 -4.06 29.47
C VAL A 9 -14.83 -3.42 30.39
N VAL A 10 -14.89 -2.09 30.40
CA VAL A 10 -15.84 -1.31 31.21
C VAL A 10 -17.23 -1.26 30.54
N ASP A 11 -17.27 -1.08 29.22
CA ASP A 11 -18.52 -1.07 28.44
C ASP A 11 -18.27 -1.62 27.02
N TYR A 12 -19.12 -2.56 26.59
CA TYR A 12 -19.08 -3.19 25.27
C TYR A 12 -19.73 -2.33 24.19
N ARG A 13 -20.53 -1.32 24.58
CA ARG A 13 -21.30 -0.45 23.69
C ARG A 13 -22.19 -1.25 22.73
N THR A 14 -22.78 -2.34 23.23
CA THR A 14 -23.52 -3.35 22.43
C THR A 14 -24.57 -2.74 21.50
N ARG A 15 -25.26 -1.67 21.93
CA ARG A 15 -26.26 -0.95 21.13
C ARG A 15 -25.70 -0.40 19.81
N TRP A 16 -24.41 -0.10 19.75
CA TRP A 16 -23.73 0.40 18.57
C TRP A 16 -22.87 -0.68 17.91
N SER A 17 -22.06 -1.39 18.70
CA SER A 17 -21.05 -2.33 18.20
C SER A 17 -21.59 -3.73 17.84
N GLY A 18 -22.74 -4.11 18.39
CA GLY A 18 -23.21 -5.50 18.38
C GLY A 18 -22.34 -6.48 19.19
N VAL A 19 -21.27 -6.00 19.84
CA VAL A 19 -20.30 -6.82 20.58
C VAL A 19 -20.86 -7.18 21.96
N ARG A 20 -20.67 -8.43 22.36
CA ARG A 20 -21.09 -8.98 23.66
C ARG A 20 -19.91 -9.71 24.31
N PRO A 21 -19.91 -9.94 25.64
CA PRO A 21 -18.81 -10.62 26.33
C PRO A 21 -18.37 -11.94 25.68
N ARG A 22 -19.35 -12.74 25.23
CA ARG A 22 -19.10 -14.01 24.53
C ARG A 22 -18.30 -13.87 23.23
N HIS A 23 -18.32 -12.71 22.56
CA HIS A 23 -17.56 -12.50 21.32
C HIS A 23 -16.06 -12.32 21.58
N LEU A 24 -15.66 -12.05 22.82
CA LEU A 24 -14.25 -11.96 23.21
C LEU A 24 -13.65 -13.32 23.59
N GLN A 25 -14.49 -14.32 23.86
CA GLN A 25 -14.04 -15.66 24.22
C GLN A 25 -13.40 -16.32 22.99
N GLY A 26 -12.09 -16.63 23.08
CA GLY A 26 -11.35 -17.21 21.96
C GLY A 26 -11.21 -16.26 20.76
N ALA A 27 -11.36 -14.95 20.96
CA ALA A 27 -11.23 -13.98 19.88
C ALA A 27 -9.83 -14.01 19.25
N VAL A 28 -9.78 -13.74 17.96
CA VAL A 28 -8.54 -13.72 17.18
C VAL A 28 -7.57 -12.67 17.75
N PRO A 29 -6.28 -13.01 17.97
CA PRO A 29 -5.30 -12.06 18.46
C PRO A 29 -5.16 -10.86 17.52
N PHE A 30 -5.04 -9.68 18.11
CA PHE A 30 -4.94 -8.42 17.39
C PHE A 30 -3.85 -8.40 16.30
N ALA A 31 -2.68 -8.98 16.60
CA ALA A 31 -1.56 -9.04 15.68
C ALA A 31 -1.87 -9.80 14.37
N ALA A 32 -2.79 -10.77 14.40
CA ALA A 32 -3.19 -11.50 13.20
C ALA A 32 -3.98 -10.59 12.23
N ILE A 33 -4.75 -9.63 12.75
CA ILE A 33 -5.51 -8.67 11.95
C ILE A 33 -4.56 -7.74 11.19
N LEU A 34 -3.51 -7.23 11.84
CA LEU A 34 -2.53 -6.35 11.18
C LEU A 34 -1.80 -7.04 10.02
N LYS A 35 -1.51 -8.34 10.15
CA LYS A 35 -0.94 -9.15 9.05
C LYS A 35 -1.88 -9.23 7.85
N ILE A 36 -3.19 -9.24 8.08
CA ILE A 36 -4.18 -9.28 6.99
C ILE A 36 -4.22 -7.95 6.24
N LEU A 37 -4.02 -6.81 6.92
CA LEU A 37 -4.06 -5.47 6.32
C LEU A 37 -2.77 -5.09 5.58
N ALA A 38 -1.63 -5.64 6.00
CA ALA A 38 -0.33 -5.32 5.44
C ALA A 38 -0.28 -5.52 3.91
N GLY A 39 0.15 -4.49 3.18
CA GLY A 39 0.32 -4.52 1.72
C GLY A 39 -0.97 -4.55 0.90
N LYS A 40 -2.15 -4.47 1.52
CA LYS A 40 -3.44 -4.52 0.81
C LYS A 40 -4.06 -3.14 0.63
N VAL A 41 -4.88 -3.01 -0.42
CA VAL A 41 -5.82 -1.91 -0.53
C VAL A 41 -6.95 -2.14 0.47
N VAL A 42 -7.23 -1.15 1.31
CA VAL A 42 -8.28 -1.23 2.33
C VAL A 42 -9.38 -0.22 1.99
N VAL A 43 -10.59 -0.75 1.80
CA VAL A 43 -11.80 0.02 1.54
C VAL A 43 -12.60 0.12 2.84
N GLY A 44 -13.05 1.32 3.19
CA GLY A 44 -13.82 1.58 4.41
C GLY A 44 -14.71 2.80 4.30
N HIS A 45 -15.45 3.08 5.36
CA HIS A 45 -16.31 4.26 5.48
C HIS A 45 -15.94 5.03 6.76
N ALA A 46 -15.34 6.21 6.60
CA ALA A 46 -14.72 6.96 7.70
C ALA A 46 -13.62 6.15 8.41
N ILE A 47 -12.81 5.45 7.61
CA ILE A 47 -11.88 4.40 8.04
C ILE A 47 -10.73 4.92 8.93
N SER A 48 -10.49 6.23 8.91
CA SER A 48 -9.55 6.87 9.82
C SER A 48 -9.89 6.62 11.29
N ASN A 49 -11.18 6.49 11.63
CA ASN A 49 -11.63 6.16 12.98
C ASN A 49 -11.21 4.74 13.38
N ASP A 50 -11.38 3.77 12.46
CA ASP A 50 -10.99 2.39 12.67
C ASP A 50 -9.47 2.27 12.83
N PHE A 51 -8.70 2.88 11.94
CA PHE A 51 -7.24 2.90 12.03
C PHE A 51 -6.73 3.52 13.35
N LYS A 52 -7.39 4.59 13.83
CA LYS A 52 -7.09 5.18 15.13
C LYS A 52 -7.39 4.22 16.28
N ALA A 53 -8.51 3.50 16.23
CA ALA A 53 -8.86 2.48 17.23
C ALA A 53 -7.88 1.31 17.23
N LEU A 54 -7.41 0.90 16.03
CA LEU A 54 -6.40 -0.14 15.84
C LEU A 54 -4.97 0.34 16.19
N ARG A 55 -4.75 1.64 16.41
CA ARG A 55 -3.41 2.25 16.51
C ARG A 55 -2.51 1.84 15.35
N TYR A 56 -3.09 1.76 14.15
CA TYR A 56 -2.43 1.30 12.93
C TYR A 56 -2.39 2.42 11.90
N PHE A 57 -1.26 2.56 11.21
CA PHE A 57 -1.11 3.51 10.10
C PHE A 57 -1.15 2.75 8.78
N HIS A 58 -2.20 2.98 7.98
CA HIS A 58 -2.29 2.44 6.62
C HIS A 58 -1.87 3.48 5.59
N PRO A 59 -1.06 3.14 4.56
CA PRO A 59 -0.66 4.10 3.54
C PRO A 59 -1.88 4.76 2.87
N PRO A 60 -1.92 6.10 2.73
CA PRO A 60 -3.02 6.78 2.04
C PRO A 60 -3.21 6.29 0.60
N ALA A 61 -2.11 5.97 -0.09
CA ALA A 61 -2.12 5.41 -1.45
C ALA A 61 -2.78 4.02 -1.55
N LEU A 62 -2.97 3.33 -0.43
CA LEU A 62 -3.65 2.02 -0.32
C LEU A 62 -4.97 2.12 0.46
N THR A 63 -5.48 3.34 0.71
CA THR A 63 -6.73 3.56 1.47
C THR A 63 -7.82 4.09 0.55
N ARG A 64 -9.01 3.48 0.58
CA ARG A 64 -10.22 3.93 -0.14
C ARG A 64 -11.30 4.25 0.89
N ASP A 65 -11.39 5.52 1.28
CA ASP A 65 -12.44 5.99 2.20
C ASP A 65 -13.67 6.49 1.43
N THR A 66 -14.78 5.77 1.55
CA THR A 66 -16.04 6.06 0.84
C THR A 66 -16.82 7.22 1.45
N SER A 67 -16.52 7.65 2.69
CA SER A 67 -17.34 8.62 3.42
C SER A 67 -17.32 10.04 2.84
N ARG A 68 -16.20 10.42 2.24
CA ARG A 68 -15.94 11.76 1.68
C ARG A 68 -15.61 11.69 0.19
N MET A 69 -16.03 10.63 -0.49
CA MET A 69 -15.72 10.40 -1.90
C MET A 69 -16.65 11.22 -2.80
N PRO A 70 -16.15 12.23 -3.54
CA PRO A 70 -16.98 13.07 -4.41
C PRO A 70 -17.78 12.29 -5.44
N LEU A 71 -17.22 11.20 -5.99
CA LEU A 71 -17.88 10.36 -6.98
C LEU A 71 -19.14 9.67 -6.44
N LEU A 72 -19.09 9.18 -5.20
CA LEU A 72 -20.24 8.56 -4.55
C LEU A 72 -21.32 9.58 -4.24
N ASN A 73 -20.91 10.77 -3.77
CA ASN A 73 -21.84 11.85 -3.50
C ASN A 73 -22.53 12.31 -4.78
N ARG A 74 -21.79 12.54 -5.86
CA ARG A 74 -22.34 12.90 -7.17
C ARG A 74 -23.35 11.88 -7.67
N LYS A 75 -23.00 10.59 -7.67
CA LYS A 75 -23.91 9.52 -8.10
C LYS A 75 -25.14 9.41 -7.19
N GLY A 76 -25.00 9.70 -5.90
CA GLY A 76 -26.08 9.65 -4.91
C GLY A 76 -26.91 10.92 -4.80
N GLY A 77 -26.64 11.95 -5.62
CA GLY A 77 -27.35 13.24 -5.57
C GLY A 77 -27.04 14.08 -4.33
N PHE A 78 -25.88 13.89 -3.71
CA PHE A 78 -25.42 14.64 -2.54
C PHE A 78 -24.35 15.68 -2.89
N PRO A 79 -24.17 16.75 -2.09
CA PRO A 79 -23.05 17.69 -2.29
C PRO A 79 -21.69 16.99 -2.23
N GLU A 80 -20.77 17.31 -3.15
CA GLU A 80 -19.50 16.60 -3.28
C GLU A 80 -18.51 16.83 -2.12
N ASN A 81 -18.68 17.92 -1.37
CA ASN A 81 -17.78 18.37 -0.31
C ASN A 81 -18.20 17.96 1.11
N VAL A 82 -19.27 17.16 1.27
CA VAL A 82 -19.76 16.74 2.58
C VAL A 82 -19.50 15.25 2.85
N ALA A 83 -19.35 14.89 4.12
CA ALA A 83 -19.38 13.49 4.52
C ALA A 83 -20.83 13.00 4.57
N VAL A 84 -21.15 11.94 3.84
CA VAL A 84 -22.49 11.32 3.85
C VAL A 84 -22.40 10.01 4.61
N SER A 85 -23.39 9.72 5.45
CA SER A 85 -23.41 8.47 6.22
C SER A 85 -23.57 7.24 5.32
N LEU A 86 -22.94 6.13 5.71
CA LEU A 86 -23.02 4.85 5.00
C LEU A 86 -24.48 4.47 4.70
N LYS A 87 -25.35 4.56 5.71
CA LYS A 87 -26.78 4.25 5.58
C LYS A 87 -27.47 5.06 4.48
N ARG A 88 -27.16 6.36 4.37
CA ARG A 88 -27.74 7.23 3.33
C ARG A 88 -27.22 6.89 1.94
N LEU A 89 -25.91 6.68 1.80
CA LEU A 89 -25.30 6.29 0.53
C LEU A 89 -25.83 4.95 0.04
N VAL A 90 -25.88 3.94 0.90
CA VAL A 90 -26.39 2.60 0.58
C VAL A 90 -27.87 2.68 0.21
N LYS A 91 -28.67 3.46 0.94
CA LYS A 91 -30.09 3.65 0.62
C LYS A 91 -30.29 4.30 -0.75
N GLN A 92 -29.53 5.33 -1.09
CA GLN A 92 -29.68 6.03 -2.37
C GLN A 92 -29.12 5.24 -3.55
N LEU A 93 -27.93 4.65 -3.42
CA LEU A 93 -27.21 4.03 -4.54
C LEU A 93 -27.54 2.56 -4.74
N LEU A 94 -27.86 1.84 -3.65
CA LEU A 94 -28.10 0.39 -3.68
C LEU A 94 -29.56 0.04 -3.33
N ASN A 95 -30.40 1.04 -3.06
CA ASN A 95 -31.80 0.89 -2.65
C ASN A 95 -32.02 -0.12 -1.51
N ARG A 96 -31.04 -0.21 -0.59
CA ARG A 96 -31.05 -1.16 0.53
C ARG A 96 -31.02 -0.41 1.86
N ASP A 97 -31.79 -0.89 2.83
CA ASP A 97 -31.67 -0.45 4.21
C ASP A 97 -30.67 -1.36 4.95
N ILE A 98 -29.71 -0.74 5.62
CA ILE A 98 -28.74 -1.41 6.50
C ILE A 98 -28.90 -0.89 7.92
N GLN A 99 -28.33 -1.62 8.90
CA GLN A 99 -28.37 -1.20 10.31
C GLN A 99 -29.82 -0.99 10.81
N VAL A 100 -30.74 -1.88 10.40
CA VAL A 100 -32.18 -1.80 10.73
C VAL A 100 -32.54 -2.45 12.08
N GLY A 101 -31.63 -3.26 12.64
CA GLY A 101 -31.85 -4.00 13.88
C GLY A 101 -31.61 -3.19 15.16
N LYS A 102 -32.21 -3.64 16.27
CA LYS A 102 -32.00 -3.08 17.62
C LYS A 102 -30.79 -3.67 18.35
N SER A 103 -30.18 -4.70 17.78
CA SER A 103 -29.11 -5.50 18.42
C SER A 103 -27.70 -4.94 18.21
N GLY A 104 -27.57 -3.69 17.75
CA GLY A 104 -26.31 -3.09 17.30
C GLY A 104 -26.03 -3.35 15.83
N HIS A 105 -24.94 -2.74 15.33
CA HIS A 105 -24.53 -2.87 13.95
C HIS A 105 -23.75 -4.17 13.74
N SER A 106 -23.78 -4.66 12.49
CA SER A 106 -22.96 -5.79 12.06
C SER A 106 -21.79 -5.25 11.26
N SER A 107 -20.56 -5.43 11.76
CA SER A 107 -19.34 -5.04 11.05
C SER A 107 -19.23 -5.72 9.68
N VAL A 108 -19.77 -6.94 9.56
CA VAL A 108 -19.81 -7.70 8.30
C VAL A 108 -20.79 -7.07 7.30
N GLU A 109 -21.97 -6.62 7.76
CA GLU A 109 -22.92 -5.90 6.92
C GLU A 109 -22.31 -4.58 6.42
N ASP A 110 -21.72 -3.80 7.34
CA ASP A 110 -21.12 -2.51 7.03
C ASP A 110 -19.94 -2.64 6.04
N ALA A 111 -19.07 -3.64 6.24
CA ALA A 111 -17.94 -3.91 5.35
C ALA A 111 -18.40 -4.33 3.94
N ARG A 112 -19.42 -5.19 3.84
CA ARG A 112 -19.99 -5.58 2.55
C ARG A 112 -20.65 -4.41 1.84
N ALA A 113 -21.44 -3.62 2.56
CA ALA A 113 -22.12 -2.45 2.00
C ALA A 113 -21.12 -1.40 1.50
N THR A 114 -20.04 -1.17 2.25
CA THR A 114 -18.95 -0.28 1.84
C THR A 114 -18.25 -0.79 0.57
N MET A 115 -17.96 -2.09 0.50
CA MET A 115 -17.35 -2.70 -0.68
C MET A 115 -18.25 -2.59 -1.92
N GLU A 116 -19.55 -2.82 -1.76
CA GLU A 116 -20.53 -2.64 -2.84
C GLU A 116 -20.58 -1.19 -3.32
N LEU A 117 -20.56 -0.21 -2.41
CA LEU A 117 -20.46 1.21 -2.78
C LEU A 117 -19.18 1.50 -3.56
N TYR A 118 -18.03 0.99 -3.10
CA TYR A 118 -16.77 1.17 -3.81
C TYR A 118 -16.85 0.64 -5.25
N LYS A 119 -17.44 -0.54 -5.46
CA LYS A 119 -17.61 -1.13 -6.80
C LYS A 119 -18.44 -0.26 -7.75
N VAL A 120 -19.36 0.56 -7.26
CA VAL A 120 -20.15 1.49 -8.09
C VAL A 120 -19.26 2.56 -8.75
N VAL A 121 -18.13 2.89 -8.13
CA VAL A 121 -17.21 3.96 -8.56
C VAL A 121 -15.79 3.45 -8.85
N GLU A 122 -15.52 2.15 -8.71
CA GLU A 122 -14.18 1.54 -8.74
C GLU A 122 -13.39 1.95 -9.99
N ALA A 123 -13.98 1.79 -11.17
CA ALA A 123 -13.30 2.10 -12.43
C ALA A 123 -12.89 3.58 -12.52
N GLU A 124 -13.82 4.50 -12.21
CA GLU A 124 -13.56 5.94 -12.28
C GLU A 124 -12.59 6.39 -11.18
N TRP A 125 -12.72 5.84 -9.96
CA TRP A 125 -11.84 6.16 -8.84
C TRP A 125 -10.42 5.71 -9.13
N GLU A 126 -10.20 4.45 -9.50
CA GLU A 126 -8.83 3.95 -9.75
C GLU A 126 -8.19 4.63 -10.97
N GLN A 127 -8.98 5.02 -11.98
CA GLN A 127 -8.49 5.86 -13.08
C GLN A 127 -8.04 7.24 -12.61
N GLN A 128 -8.79 7.90 -11.73
CA GLN A 128 -8.40 9.19 -11.15
C GLN A 128 -7.13 9.09 -10.30
N LEU A 129 -6.97 7.99 -9.54
CA LEU A 129 -5.75 7.74 -8.77
C LEU A 129 -4.54 7.54 -9.68
N GLU A 130 -4.68 6.81 -10.79
CA GLU A 130 -3.58 6.60 -11.73
C GLU A 130 -3.25 7.89 -12.51
N ALA A 131 -4.26 8.66 -12.90
CA ALA A 131 -4.08 9.99 -13.51
C ALA A 131 -3.38 10.96 -12.55
N GLY A 132 -3.65 10.86 -11.24
CA GLY A 132 -2.94 11.61 -10.21
C GLY A 132 -1.51 11.12 -9.94
N ARG A 133 -1.18 9.87 -10.31
CA ARG A 133 0.15 9.26 -10.09
C ARG A 133 1.20 9.65 -11.13
N LYS A 134 0.82 10.18 -12.30
CA LYS A 134 1.74 10.63 -13.37
C LYS A 134 1.14 11.87 -14.05
N THR A 135 1.79 13.04 -14.17
CA THR A 135 3.22 13.28 -14.44
C THR A 135 3.57 14.76 -14.15
N PRO A 136 4.73 15.14 -13.53
CA PRO A 136 5.43 16.29 -14.06
C PRO A 136 5.88 15.89 -15.45
N ARG A 137 5.28 16.46 -16.49
CA ARG A 137 5.80 16.36 -17.85
C ARG A 137 7.09 17.18 -17.87
N PHE A 138 8.17 16.62 -17.34
CA PHE A 138 9.49 17.11 -17.71
C PHE A 138 9.63 16.75 -19.18
N ARG A 139 9.25 17.69 -20.04
CA ARG A 139 9.70 17.69 -21.42
C ARG A 139 11.23 17.74 -21.29
N MET A 140 11.88 16.60 -21.46
CA MET A 140 13.31 16.58 -21.77
C MET A 140 13.41 17.24 -23.13
N GLU A 141 13.47 18.57 -23.16
CA GLU A 141 13.71 19.26 -24.41
C GLU A 141 15.21 19.22 -24.75
N LYS A 142 16.12 19.10 -23.77
CA LYS A 142 17.52 18.71 -23.98
C LYS A 142 18.10 18.08 -22.70
N ALA A 143 18.98 17.09 -22.85
CA ALA A 143 19.80 16.61 -21.74
C ALA A 143 20.69 17.76 -21.23
N PRO A 144 20.86 17.94 -19.91
CA PRO A 144 21.78 18.92 -19.38
C PRO A 144 23.23 18.54 -19.72
N VAL A 145 24.00 19.55 -20.15
CA VAL A 145 25.41 19.49 -20.57
C VAL A 145 26.32 19.27 -19.35
N TRP A 146 26.22 18.12 -18.69
CA TRP A 146 27.23 17.69 -17.71
C TRP A 146 27.78 16.28 -18.00
N GLU A 147 27.40 15.68 -19.12
CA GLU A 147 27.95 14.41 -19.61
C GLU A 147 29.23 14.58 -20.45
N GLN A 148 30.06 15.57 -20.12
CA GLN A 148 31.39 15.77 -20.72
C GLN A 148 32.38 16.22 -19.64
N GLY A 149 32.70 15.33 -18.72
CA GLY A 149 33.63 15.64 -17.64
C GLY A 149 33.64 14.56 -16.58
N GLY A 150 34.29 13.44 -16.89
CA GLY A 150 34.50 12.37 -15.93
C GLY A 150 35.27 12.85 -14.71
N TRP A 151 34.75 12.50 -13.53
CA TRP A 151 35.52 12.08 -12.35
C TRP A 151 34.54 11.53 -11.30
N TRP A 152 34.49 10.20 -11.14
CA TRP A 152 33.91 9.56 -9.95
C TRP A 152 34.82 8.39 -9.51
N PRO A 153 35.02 8.16 -8.20
CA PRO A 153 36.17 7.42 -7.68
C PRO A 153 35.92 5.92 -7.43
N TRP A 154 35.05 5.27 -8.21
CA TRP A 154 34.84 3.82 -8.12
C TRP A 154 34.84 3.22 -9.52
N GLY A 155 36.01 2.71 -9.93
CA GLY A 155 36.24 2.15 -11.24
C GLY A 155 35.46 0.86 -11.46
N PHE A 156 34.50 0.89 -12.37
CA PHE A 156 34.10 -0.32 -13.10
C PHE A 156 35.06 -0.49 -14.27
N ALA A 157 36.01 -1.41 -14.11
CA ALA A 157 36.80 -1.90 -15.23
C ALA A 157 35.84 -2.54 -16.25
N SER A 158 35.80 -1.97 -17.46
CA SER A 158 35.17 -2.61 -18.60
C SER A 158 35.98 -3.85 -18.98
N CYS A 159 35.43 -5.04 -18.72
CA CYS A 159 35.98 -6.28 -19.29
C CYS A 159 35.63 -6.31 -20.78
N SER A 160 36.65 -6.24 -21.65
CA SER A 160 36.52 -6.67 -23.05
C SER A 160 36.66 -8.19 -23.13
N PRO A 161 35.84 -8.90 -23.92
CA PRO A 161 35.99 -10.35 -24.09
C PRO A 161 37.24 -10.66 -24.92
N GLY A 162 38.14 -11.50 -24.39
CA GLY A 162 39.14 -12.23 -25.20
C GLY A 162 40.61 -11.84 -25.09
N GLY A 163 41.09 -11.27 -23.98
CA GLY A 163 42.53 -10.96 -23.81
C GLY A 163 43.15 -11.61 -22.57
N ALA A 164 44.20 -12.43 -22.75
CA ALA A 164 45.03 -12.94 -21.65
C ALA A 164 45.97 -11.83 -21.14
N LEU A 165 45.87 -11.47 -19.86
CA LEU A 165 46.76 -10.48 -19.24
C LEU A 165 47.95 -11.16 -18.56
N ARG A 166 49.15 -10.84 -19.05
CA ARG A 166 50.43 -11.05 -18.37
C ARG A 166 50.50 -10.12 -17.16
N ALA A 167 50.84 -10.65 -15.98
CA ALA A 167 51.07 -9.85 -14.78
C ALA A 167 52.46 -9.19 -14.81
N PRO A 168 52.60 -7.89 -14.47
CA PRO A 168 53.87 -7.32 -14.06
C PRO A 168 53.97 -7.18 -12.53
N GLY A 169 55.03 -7.79 -11.99
CA GLY A 169 55.93 -7.24 -10.96
C GLY A 169 55.34 -6.72 -9.65
N ILE A 170 55.55 -7.50 -8.59
CA ILE A 170 55.46 -7.11 -7.18
C ILE A 170 56.56 -6.09 -6.85
N PRO A 171 56.31 -5.12 -5.94
CA PRO A 171 57.31 -4.85 -4.91
C PRO A 171 56.72 -4.99 -3.50
N HIS A 172 57.50 -5.68 -2.68
CA HIS A 172 57.25 -5.95 -1.26
C HIS A 172 57.30 -4.68 -0.41
N ARG A 173 56.34 -4.53 0.53
CA ARG A 173 56.65 -4.30 1.96
C ARG A 173 55.44 -4.52 2.88
N HIS A 174 55.63 -5.41 3.86
CA HIS A 174 54.84 -5.59 5.10
C HIS A 174 55.24 -4.50 6.15
N PRO A 175 54.63 -4.38 7.36
CA PRO A 175 53.63 -5.26 7.98
C PRO A 175 52.41 -4.65 8.72
N GLN A 176 51.34 -5.47 8.73
CA GLN A 176 50.41 -5.81 9.84
C GLN A 176 49.42 -4.76 10.42
N THR A 177 48.12 -5.02 10.20
CA THR A 177 47.11 -5.25 11.27
C THR A 177 46.00 -6.18 10.76
N PRO A 178 45.40 -7.05 11.60
CA PRO A 178 44.30 -7.93 11.20
C PRO A 178 42.95 -7.23 11.41
N VAL A 179 42.12 -7.16 10.37
CA VAL A 179 40.68 -6.88 10.53
C VAL A 179 39.88 -8.04 9.96
N ALA A 180 38.96 -8.49 10.80
CA ALA A 180 38.17 -9.69 10.65
C ALA A 180 37.38 -9.72 9.33
N SER A 181 37.44 -10.88 8.69
CA SER A 181 36.58 -11.31 7.60
C SER A 181 35.11 -11.26 8.05
N LEU A 182 34.33 -10.38 7.43
CA LEU A 182 32.87 -10.49 7.39
C LEU A 182 32.48 -10.74 5.94
N ASP A 183 32.13 -12.00 5.68
CA ASP A 183 31.56 -12.47 4.43
C ASP A 183 30.25 -11.73 4.13
N ILE A 184 30.29 -10.85 3.14
CA ILE A 184 29.07 -10.24 2.57
C ILE A 184 28.47 -11.27 1.61
N PRO A 185 27.21 -11.71 1.79
CA PRO A 185 26.57 -12.61 0.85
C PRO A 185 26.41 -11.95 -0.52
N LYS A 186 26.78 -12.69 -1.57
CA LYS A 186 26.59 -12.31 -2.98
C LYS A 186 25.14 -11.91 -3.23
N ALA A 187 24.91 -10.66 -3.58
CA ALA A 187 23.61 -10.20 -4.04
C ALA A 187 23.28 -10.90 -5.38
N PHE A 188 22.13 -11.57 -5.39
CA PHE A 188 21.53 -12.21 -6.56
C PHE A 188 20.95 -11.12 -7.48
N CYS A 189 21.47 -10.98 -8.69
CA CYS A 189 20.89 -10.08 -9.71
C CYS A 189 19.55 -10.65 -10.20
N PRO A 190 18.42 -9.94 -10.09
CA PRO A 190 17.20 -10.34 -10.78
C PRO A 190 17.39 -10.15 -12.29
N SER A 191 17.06 -11.19 -13.06
CA SER A 191 16.98 -11.15 -14.52
C SER A 191 16.01 -10.05 -14.97
N GLN A 192 16.44 -9.21 -15.91
CA GLN A 192 15.64 -8.12 -16.47
C GLN A 192 14.30 -8.63 -17.06
N PRO A 193 13.22 -7.82 -16.99
CA PRO A 193 11.96 -8.15 -17.67
C PRO A 193 12.13 -8.05 -19.20
N PRO A 194 11.40 -8.88 -19.99
CA PRO A 194 11.54 -8.92 -21.44
C PRO A 194 11.13 -7.58 -22.06
N THR A 195 11.99 -7.08 -22.94
CA THR A 195 11.73 -5.90 -23.76
C THR A 195 10.74 -6.24 -24.87
N ARG A 196 9.78 -5.33 -25.09
CA ARG A 196 8.74 -5.41 -26.10
C ARG A 196 9.34 -5.10 -27.47
N SER A 197 9.55 -6.10 -28.32
CA SER A 197 9.89 -5.91 -29.74
C SER A 197 8.77 -6.41 -30.65
N ASN A 198 8.27 -5.48 -31.46
CA ASN A 198 7.38 -5.56 -32.62
C ASN A 198 7.33 -6.89 -33.40
N PHE A 199 6.11 -7.38 -33.63
CA PHE A 199 5.61 -8.07 -34.85
C PHE A 199 4.08 -8.05 -34.71
N GLY A 200 3.21 -7.71 -35.65
CA GLY A 200 3.27 -7.47 -37.09
C GLY A 200 1.84 -7.76 -37.57
N ILE A 201 1.13 -6.73 -38.04
CA ILE A 201 -0.18 -6.90 -38.70
C ILE A 201 0.07 -7.69 -39.99
N LYS A 202 -0.69 -8.75 -40.20
CA LYS A 202 -0.95 -9.35 -41.52
C LYS A 202 -2.46 -9.50 -41.65
N ASP A 203 -2.90 -9.28 -42.88
CA ASP A 203 -4.28 -9.03 -43.32
C ASP A 203 -5.30 -10.10 -42.93
#